data_AF-A0ABD4RTV8-F1
#
_entry.id   AF-A0ABD4RTV8-F1
#
_cell.length_a   1.000
_cell.length_b   1.000
_cell.length_c   1.000
_cell.angle_alpha   90.00
_cell.angle_beta   90.00
_cell.angle_gamma   90.00
#
_symmetry.space_group_name_H-M   'P 1'
#
loop_
_entity.id
_entity.type
_entity.pdbx_description
1 polymer ?
#
loop_
_entity_poly.entity_id
_entity_poly.type
_entity_poly.pdbx_seq_one_letter_code
_entity_poly.pdbx_strand_id
1 'polypeptide(L)'
;MNELEEKINLYKIISEQILSMITNNKYKDINSKLDERQDIINGINEIDKDSFIEKYNELGMLEIDNEIKGILNEQLAIVKKELYEYRLTKQVNTMYSNSNREKINIFNKKV
;
A
#
# COMPACT_ATOMS: atom_id res chain seq x y z
N MET A 1 10.30 26.04 -18.71
CA MET A 1 11.46 25.52 -17.95
C MET A 1 12.18 24.52 -18.88
N ASN A 2 13.28 23.88 -18.49
CA ASN A 2 13.79 22.73 -19.27
C ASN A 2 12.78 21.57 -19.11
N GLU A 3 12.45 20.83 -20.16
CA GLU A 3 11.47 19.73 -20.10
C GLU A 3 11.79 18.71 -18.99
N LEU A 4 13.08 18.42 -18.80
CA LEU A 4 13.56 17.55 -17.73
C LEU A 4 13.31 18.14 -16.33
N GLU A 5 13.46 19.46 -16.19
CA GLU A 5 13.19 20.18 -14.94
C GLU A 5 11.70 20.13 -14.58
N GLU A 6 10.82 20.22 -15.58
CA GLU A 6 9.37 20.12 -15.38
C GLU A 6 8.99 18.70 -14.94
N LYS A 7 9.57 17.67 -15.57
CA LYS A 7 9.34 16.26 -15.21
C LYS A 7 9.76 15.96 -13.78
N ILE A 8 10.95 16.40 -13.35
CA ILE A 8 11.42 16.08 -12.00
C ILE A 8 10.68 16.84 -10.91
N ASN A 9 10.31 18.10 -11.15
CA ASN A 9 9.47 18.84 -10.23
C ASN A 9 8.08 18.21 -10.11
N LEU A 10 7.52 17.71 -11.21
CA LEU A 10 6.25 16.98 -11.19
C LEU A 10 6.38 15.67 -10.42
N TYR A 11 7.47 14.91 -10.61
CA TYR A 11 7.75 13.69 -9.85
C TYR A 11 7.75 13.96 -8.34
N LYS A 12 8.42 15.04 -7.93
CA LYS A 12 8.47 15.49 -6.54
C LYS A 12 7.09 15.82 -5.99
N ILE A 13 6.33 16.66 -6.70
CA ILE A 13 4.98 17.06 -6.28
C ILE A 13 4.08 15.84 -6.09
N ILE A 14 4.11 14.88 -7.02
CA ILE A 14 3.31 13.66 -6.92
C ILE A 14 3.78 12.80 -5.74
N SER A 15 5.09 12.72 -5.50
CA SER A 15 5.64 11.96 -4.37
C SER A 15 5.22 12.55 -3.03
N GLU A 16 5.23 13.88 -2.89
CA GLU A 16 4.71 14.58 -1.71
C GLU A 16 3.20 14.37 -1.53
N GLN A 17 2.42 14.36 -2.63
CA GLN A 17 1.00 14.02 -2.60
C GLN A 17 0.76 12.59 -2.11
N ILE A 18 1.51 11.61 -2.63
CA ILE A 18 1.43 10.21 -2.21
C ILE A 18 1.76 10.09 -0.73
N LEU A 19 2.84 10.72 -0.27
CA LEU A 19 3.25 10.72 1.13
C LEU A 19 2.15 11.31 2.03
N SER A 20 1.55 12.43 1.62
CA SER A 20 0.41 13.01 2.34
C SER A 20 -0.79 12.06 2.39
N MET A 21 -1.11 11.40 1.28
CA MET A 21 -2.23 10.47 1.19
C MET A 21 -2.06 9.25 2.12
N ILE A 22 -0.88 8.61 2.11
CA ILE A 22 -0.61 7.44 2.95
C ILE A 22 -0.57 7.80 4.44
N THR A 23 0.05 8.93 4.79
CA THR A 23 0.10 9.39 6.19
C THR A 23 -1.29 9.72 6.74
N ASN A 24 -2.20 10.16 5.87
CA ASN A 24 -3.61 10.42 6.22
C ASN A 24 -4.54 9.22 6.00
N ASN A 25 -4.01 8.01 5.75
CA ASN A 25 -4.78 6.78 5.47
C ASN A 25 -5.78 6.91 4.30
N LYS A 26 -5.49 7.76 3.31
CA LYS A 26 -6.31 7.99 2.12
C LYS A 26 -5.83 7.13 0.95
N TYR A 27 -6.08 5.82 1.03
CA TYR A 27 -5.59 4.86 0.04
C TYR A 27 -6.45 4.73 -1.23
N LYS A 28 -7.68 5.27 -1.23
CA LYS A 28 -8.65 5.04 -2.32
C LYS A 28 -8.11 5.40 -3.71
N ASP A 29 -7.38 6.51 -3.80
CA ASP A 29 -6.91 7.07 -5.08
C ASP A 29 -5.39 6.96 -5.24
N ILE A 30 -4.69 6.23 -4.36
CA ILE A 30 -3.23 6.16 -4.36
C ILE A 30 -2.67 5.53 -5.64
N ASN A 31 -3.35 4.52 -6.20
CA ASN A 31 -2.91 3.84 -7.40
C ASN A 31 -2.80 4.81 -8.58
N SER A 32 -3.78 5.70 -8.74
CA SER A 32 -3.73 6.70 -9.81
C SER A 32 -2.50 7.62 -9.71
N LYS A 33 -2.12 8.00 -8.48
CA LYS A 33 -0.93 8.83 -8.24
C LYS A 33 0.37 8.06 -8.46
N LEU A 34 0.41 6.78 -8.11
CA LEU A 34 1.55 5.91 -8.41
C LEU A 34 1.73 5.71 -9.91
N ASP A 35 0.62 5.54 -10.64
CA ASP A 35 0.63 5.43 -12.11
C ASP A 35 1.13 6.73 -12.75
N GLU A 36 0.60 7.89 -12.35
CA GLU A 36 1.08 9.21 -12.82
C GLU A 36 2.59 9.37 -12.56
N ARG A 37 3.08 8.91 -11.40
CA ARG A 37 4.50 8.96 -11.05
C ARG A 37 5.34 8.05 -11.94
N GLN A 38 4.85 6.85 -12.25
CA GLN A 38 5.52 5.91 -13.14
C GLN A 38 5.56 6.41 -14.58
N ASP A 39 4.51 7.10 -15.04
CA ASP A 39 4.46 7.69 -16.37
C ASP A 39 5.52 8.78 -16.57
N ILE A 40 5.85 9.54 -15.52
CA ILE A 40 6.97 10.49 -15.57
C ILE A 40 8.28 9.76 -15.80
N ILE A 41 8.54 8.68 -15.06
CA ILE A 41 9.76 7.87 -15.23
C ILE A 41 9.82 7.31 -16.66
N ASN A 42 8.70 6.74 -17.13
CA ASN A 42 8.60 6.15 -18.47
C ASN A 42 8.80 7.19 -19.58
N GLY A 43 8.47 8.45 -19.31
CA GLY A 43 8.64 9.58 -20.23
C GLY A 43 10.05 10.19 -20.26
N ILE A 44 11.01 9.69 -19.48
CA ILE A 44 12.40 10.15 -19.52
C ILE A 44 13.13 9.46 -20.68
N ASN A 45 13.74 10.26 -21.56
CA ASN A 45 14.57 9.73 -22.63
C ASN A 45 15.87 9.15 -22.07
N GLU A 46 16.44 8.14 -22.73
CA GLU A 46 17.69 7.51 -22.26
C GLU A 46 18.86 8.52 -22.16
N ILE A 47 18.88 9.54 -23.02
CA ILE A 47 19.89 10.61 -23.01
C ILE A 47 19.79 11.49 -21.74
N ASP A 48 18.58 11.68 -21.22
CA ASP A 48 18.30 12.58 -20.08
C ASP A 48 18.37 11.85 -18.72
N LYS A 49 18.58 10.53 -18.74
CA LYS A 49 18.49 9.65 -17.58
C LYS A 49 19.52 9.98 -16.50
N ASP A 50 20.77 10.18 -16.89
CA ASP A 50 21.84 10.49 -15.93
C ASP A 50 21.57 11.85 -15.25
N SER A 51 21.17 12.85 -16.04
CA SER A 51 20.79 14.17 -15.52
C SER A 51 19.53 14.11 -14.63
N PHE A 52 18.59 13.22 -14.92
CA PHE A 52 17.44 12.99 -14.03
C PHE A 52 17.90 12.42 -12.69
N ILE A 53 18.77 11.40 -12.71
CA ILE A 53 19.28 10.74 -11.50
C ILE A 53 20.07 11.72 -10.63
N GLU A 54 20.92 12.56 -11.23
CA GLU A 54 21.65 13.60 -10.50
C GLU A 54 20.69 14.51 -9.75
N LYS A 55 19.70 15.09 -10.44
CA LYS A 55 18.73 15.99 -9.81
C LYS A 55 17.83 15.27 -8.80
N TYR A 56 17.49 14.00 -9.05
CA TYR A 56 16.70 13.18 -8.13
C TYR A 56 17.43 13.05 -6.78
N ASN A 57 18.74 12.83 -6.82
CA ASN A 57 19.58 12.78 -5.63
C ASN A 57 19.73 14.15 -4.98
N GLU A 58 19.96 15.21 -5.76
CA GLU A 58 20.08 16.59 -5.23
C GLU A 58 18.81 17.05 -4.50
N LEU A 59 17.64 16.66 -5.00
CA LEU A 59 16.35 17.01 -4.41
C LEU A 59 15.96 16.13 -3.22
N GLY A 60 16.77 15.13 -2.85
CA GLY A 60 16.48 14.23 -1.74
C GLY A 60 15.24 13.35 -1.98
N MET A 61 15.00 12.96 -3.23
CA MET A 61 13.82 12.15 -3.58
C MET A 61 13.94 10.70 -3.09
N LEU A 62 15.18 10.23 -2.89
CA LEU A 62 15.44 8.90 -2.34
C LEU A 62 14.85 8.74 -0.94
N GLU A 63 14.98 9.77 -0.10
CA GLU A 63 14.44 9.79 1.26
C GLU A 63 12.92 9.70 1.24
N ILE A 64 12.26 10.48 0.39
CA ILE A 64 10.79 10.46 0.24
C ILE A 64 10.32 9.08 -0.24
N ASP A 65 11.00 8.50 -1.23
CA ASP A 65 10.65 7.17 -1.75
C ASP A 65 10.82 6.07 -0.70
N ASN A 66 11.86 6.16 0.11
CA ASN A 66 12.07 5.24 1.23
C ASN A 66 11.00 5.39 2.30
N GLU A 67 10.58 6.62 2.62
CA GLU A 67 9.51 6.89 3.57
C GLU A 67 8.17 6.31 3.10
N ILE A 68 7.81 6.57 1.83
CA ILE A 68 6.60 6.01 1.19
C ILE A 68 6.62 4.48 1.28
N LYS A 69 7.75 3.86 0.91
CA LYS A 69 7.92 2.42 0.97
C LYS A 69 7.80 1.88 2.40
N GLY A 70 8.38 2.58 3.39
CA GLY A 70 8.30 2.21 4.80
C GLY A 70 6.85 2.14 5.28
N ILE A 71 6.12 3.25 5.12
CA ILE A 71 4.72 3.37 5.57
C ILE A 71 3.84 2.30 4.89
N LEU A 72 3.97 2.11 3.57
CA LEU A 72 3.17 1.11 2.86
C LEU A 72 3.45 -0.32 3.34
N ASN A 73 4.71 -0.65 3.65
CA ASN A 73 5.06 -1.97 4.17
C ASN A 73 4.52 -2.22 5.58
N GLU A 74 4.56 -1.20 6.45
CA GLU A 74 3.97 -1.27 7.79
C GLU A 74 2.45 -1.51 7.70
N GLN A 75 1.77 -0.76 6.84
CA GLN A 75 0.33 -0.90 6.62
C GLN A 75 -0.03 -2.27 6.04
N LEU A 76 0.77 -2.77 5.10
CA LEU A 76 0.59 -4.12 4.57
C LEU A 76 0.74 -5.19 5.67
N ALA A 77 1.67 -5.02 6.60
CA ALA A 77 1.86 -5.94 7.72
C ALA A 77 0.66 -5.92 8.68
N ILE A 78 0.11 -4.73 8.97
CA ILE A 78 -1.09 -4.56 9.79
C ILE A 78 -2.28 -5.28 9.14
N VAL A 79 -2.57 -4.98 7.87
CA VAL A 79 -3.70 -5.58 7.13
C VAL A 79 -3.57 -7.12 7.07
N LYS A 80 -2.36 -7.65 6.85
CA LYS A 80 -2.12 -9.11 6.88
C LYS A 80 -2.47 -9.72 8.24
N LYS A 81 -2.11 -9.05 9.33
CA LYS A 81 -2.43 -9.50 10.69
C LYS A 81 -3.94 -9.47 10.94
N GLU A 82 -4.62 -8.39 10.58
CA GLU A 82 -6.08 -8.25 10.71
C GLU A 82 -6.83 -9.34 9.94
N LEU A 83 -6.43 -9.62 8.70
CA LEU A 83 -7.02 -10.69 7.90
C LEU A 83 -6.82 -12.08 8.53
N TYR A 84 -5.65 -12.32 9.12
CA TYR A 84 -5.36 -13.56 9.83
C TYR A 84 -6.23 -13.72 11.08
N GLU A 85 -6.33 -12.67 11.90
CA GLU A 85 -7.17 -12.66 13.10
C GLU A 85 -8.65 -12.84 12.76
N TYR A 86 -9.15 -12.13 11.75
CA TYR A 86 -10.53 -12.29 11.27
C TYR A 86 -10.82 -13.73 10.84
N ARG A 87 -9.88 -14.38 10.14
CA ARG A 87 -10.00 -15.79 9.73
C ARG A 87 -10.09 -16.72 10.94
N LEU A 88 -9.27 -16.50 11.97
CA LEU A 88 -9.30 -17.27 13.21
C LEU A 88 -10.64 -17.09 13.94
N THR A 89 -11.12 -15.86 14.09
CA THR A 89 -12.41 -15.59 14.73
C THR A 89 -13.55 -16.30 14.00
N LYS A 90 -13.54 -16.29 12.67
CA LYS A 90 -14.55 -17.01 11.87
C LYS A 90 -14.48 -18.53 12.07
N GLN A 91 -13.28 -19.11 12.14
CA GLN A 91 -13.11 -20.54 12.43
C GLN A 91 -13.61 -20.91 13.82
N VAL A 92 -13.23 -20.14 14.84
CA VAL A 92 -13.67 -20.34 16.23
C VAL A 92 -15.20 -20.25 16.34
N ASN A 93 -15.82 -19.23 15.75
CA ASN A 93 -17.27 -19.08 15.75
C ASN A 93 -17.98 -20.26 15.06
N THR A 94 -17.40 -20.77 13.97
CA THR A 94 -17.90 -21.95 13.26
C THR A 94 -17.81 -23.20 14.13
N MET A 95 -16.68 -23.39 14.83
CA MET A 95 -16.49 -24.51 15.77
C MET A 95 -17.49 -24.44 16.93
N TYR A 96 -17.64 -23.28 17.58
CA TYR A 96 -18.63 -23.11 18.67
C TYR A 96 -20.06 -23.38 18.20
N SER A 97 -20.44 -22.88 17.02
CA SER A 97 -21.75 -23.16 16.42
C SER A 97 -21.96 -24.67 16.17
N ASN A 98 -20.94 -25.36 15.64
CA ASN A 98 -21.02 -26.79 15.35
C ASN A 98 -21.05 -27.65 16.61
N SER A 99 -20.19 -27.36 17.60
CA SER A 99 -20.18 -28.07 18.88
C SER A 99 -21.47 -27.87 19.68
N ASN A 100 -22.09 -26.69 19.62
CA ASN A 100 -23.40 -26.48 20.24
C ASN A 100 -24.52 -27.28 19.54
N ARG A 101 -24.48 -27.42 18.21
CA ARG A 101 -25.42 -28.28 17.48
C ARG A 101 -25.24 -29.76 17.83
N GLU A 102 -23.99 -30.25 17.93
CA GLU A 102 -23.72 -31.63 18.37
C GLU A 102 -24.20 -31.89 19.79
N LYS A 103 -23.96 -30.95 20.72
CA LYS A 103 -24.45 -31.04 22.11
C LYS A 103 -25.97 -30.99 22.22
N ILE A 104 -26.69 -30.36 21.28
CA ILE A 104 -28.16 -30.43 21.25
C ILE A 104 -28.62 -31.79 20.68
N ASN A 105 -27.89 -32.35 19.71
CA ASN A 105 -28.22 -33.65 19.11
C ASN A 105 -28.07 -34.85 20.05
N ILE A 106 -27.20 -34.80 21.07
CA ILE A 106 -27.09 -35.90 22.05
C ILE A 106 -28.37 -36.06 22.90
N PHE A 107 -29.15 -35.00 23.10
CA PHE A 107 -30.45 -35.07 23.79
C PHE A 107 -31.58 -35.57 22.90
N ASN A 108 -31.40 -35.54 21.58
CA ASN A 108 -32.36 -36.08 20.60
C ASN A 108 -32.10 -37.53 20.23
N LYS A 109 -31.04 -38.16 20.79
CA LYS A 109 -30.76 -39.57 20.57
C LYS A 109 -31.76 -40.39 21.38
N LYS A 110 -32.83 -40.86 20.74
CA LYS A 110 -33.76 -41.83 21.35
C LYS A 110 -32.98 -43.10 21.70
N VAL A 111 -32.98 -43.45 22.99
CA VAL A 111 -32.53 -44.74 23.54
C VAL A 111 -33.61 -45.78 23.28
#